data_AF-A0A8S0YH03-F1
#
_entry.id   AF-A0A8S0YH03-F1
#
_cell.length_a   1.000
_cell.length_b   1.000
_cell.length_c   1.000
_cell.angle_alpha   90.00
_cell.angle_beta   90.00
_cell.angle_gamma   90.00
#
_symmetry.space_group_name_H-M   'P 1'
#
loop_
_entity.id
_entity.type
_entity.pdbx_description
1 polymer ?
#
loop_
_entity_poly.entity_id
_entity_poly.type
_entity_poly.pdbx_seq_one_letter_code
_entity_poly.pdbx_strand_id
1 'polypeptide(L)'
;MKSQRNSKVIFTSSCVSVMGFVNISPYSSSKDAIEALAKCLNIEYQNYGISFHIFHPPLTRTKSAEPLPVPKEFMVDPEKVGTGLAKHIQNKSFIICHSLGQKIQILICYLFPLKMGKIMSKMTARYMTGKDKR
;
A
#
# COMPACT_ATOMS: atom_id res chain seq x y z
N MET A 1 -23.44 -10.22 5.97
CA MET A 1 -22.30 -9.90 6.84
C MET A 1 -22.67 -9.90 8.33
N LYS A 2 -23.40 -8.91 8.88
CA LYS A 2 -23.74 -8.89 10.33
C LYS A 2 -24.47 -10.15 10.83
N SER A 3 -25.37 -10.69 10.02
CA SER A 3 -26.08 -11.95 10.31
C SER A 3 -25.18 -13.19 10.23
N GLN A 4 -24.16 -13.18 9.36
CA GLN A 4 -23.25 -14.31 9.13
C GLN A 4 -22.18 -14.45 10.22
N ARG A 5 -21.89 -13.39 10.98
CA ARG A 5 -20.93 -13.35 12.11
C ARG A 5 -19.51 -13.84 11.81
N ASN A 6 -19.15 -13.97 10.54
CA ASN A 6 -17.84 -14.43 10.08
C ASN A 6 -17.57 -13.84 8.68
N SER A 7 -17.29 -12.54 8.62
CA SER A 7 -17.02 -11.86 7.35
C SER A 7 -15.71 -11.09 7.40
N LYS A 8 -15.05 -11.01 6.25
CA LYS A 8 -13.81 -10.27 6.07
C LYS A 8 -13.97 -9.24 4.97
N VAL A 9 -13.55 -8.01 5.23
CA VAL A 9 -13.44 -6.95 4.22
C VAL A 9 -11.99 -6.53 4.10
N ILE A 10 -11.51 -6.40 2.87
CA ILE A 10 -10.15 -6.00 2.59
C ILE A 10 -10.20 -4.79 1.66
N PHE A 11 -9.70 -3.65 2.13
CA PHE A 11 -9.51 -2.47 1.31
C PHE A 11 -8.12 -2.44 0.69
N THR A 12 -7.95 -1.67 -0.37
CA THR A 12 -6.64 -1.48 -1.02
C THR A 12 -6.11 -0.06 -0.82
N SER A 13 -5.06 0.06 -0.02
CA SER A 13 -4.30 1.30 0.23
C SER A 13 -3.01 1.32 -0.62
N SER A 14 -2.03 2.15 -0.28
CA SER A 14 -0.73 2.24 -0.95
C SER A 14 0.32 2.85 -0.03
N CYS A 15 1.57 2.38 -0.05
CA CYS A 15 2.60 2.80 0.93
C CYS A 15 2.76 4.32 1.06
N VAL A 16 2.50 5.03 -0.03
CA VAL A 16 2.56 6.50 -0.07
C VAL A 16 1.52 7.18 0.82
N SER A 17 0.39 6.54 1.15
CA SER A 17 -0.56 7.05 2.16
C SER A 17 0.11 7.25 3.52
N VAL A 18 1.01 6.34 3.89
CA VAL A 18 1.68 6.31 5.18
C VAL A 18 2.87 7.27 5.20
N MET A 19 3.72 7.21 4.18
CA MET A 19 4.99 7.96 4.18
C MET A 19 4.93 9.32 3.48
N GLY A 20 3.88 9.57 2.69
CA GLY A 20 3.80 10.69 1.77
C GLY A 20 4.77 10.55 0.60
N PHE A 21 4.48 11.25 -0.51
CA PHE A 21 5.38 11.33 -1.65
C PHE A 21 5.09 12.62 -2.43
N VAL A 22 6.12 13.22 -3.01
CA VAL A 22 6.00 14.50 -3.72
C VAL A 22 5.04 14.40 -4.91
N ASN A 23 4.26 15.46 -5.16
CA ASN A 23 3.33 15.62 -6.29
C ASN A 23 2.15 14.64 -6.36
N ILE A 24 1.86 13.88 -5.30
CA ILE A 24 0.72 12.95 -5.27
C ILE A 24 -0.18 13.14 -4.04
N SER A 25 -0.25 14.35 -3.48
CA SER A 25 -1.01 14.60 -2.25
C SER A 25 -2.50 14.19 -2.32
N PRO A 26 -3.26 14.41 -3.42
CA PRO A 26 -4.66 13.98 -3.46
C PRO A 26 -4.81 12.46 -3.48
N TYR A 27 -3.90 11.77 -4.17
CA TYR A 27 -3.86 10.31 -4.19
C TYR A 27 -3.50 9.77 -2.80
N SER A 28 -2.43 10.28 -2.20
CA SER A 28 -1.94 9.90 -0.88
C SER A 28 -3.00 10.08 0.20
N SER A 29 -3.65 11.25 0.24
CA SER A 29 -4.69 11.55 1.23
C SER A 29 -5.92 10.67 1.04
N SER A 30 -6.34 10.39 -0.20
CA SER A 30 -7.47 9.49 -0.47
C SER A 30 -7.21 8.06 -0.01
N LYS A 31 -5.96 7.57 -0.15
CA LYS A 31 -5.56 6.24 0.31
C LYS A 31 -5.41 6.18 1.83
N ASP A 32 -4.95 7.25 2.46
CA ASP A 32 -4.89 7.33 3.92
C ASP A 32 -6.28 7.38 4.56
N ALA A 33 -7.24 8.09 3.92
CA ALA A 33 -8.64 8.10 4.35
C ALA A 33 -9.25 6.68 4.37
N ILE A 34 -8.88 5.81 3.42
CA ILE A 34 -9.30 4.40 3.41
C ILE A 34 -8.70 3.65 4.61
N GLU A 35 -7.45 3.93 4.99
CA GLU A 35 -6.86 3.30 6.18
C GLU A 35 -7.52 3.75 7.47
N ALA A 36 -7.83 5.05 7.60
CA ALA A 36 -8.59 5.58 8.72
C ALA A 36 -9.98 4.90 8.79
N LEU A 37 -10.68 4.81 7.66
CA LEU A 37 -11.97 4.11 7.57
C LEU A 37 -11.86 2.65 8.00
N ALA A 38 -10.86 1.92 7.50
CA ALA A 38 -10.66 0.52 7.86
C ALA A 38 -10.38 0.33 9.35
N LYS A 39 -9.60 1.22 9.97
CA LYS A 39 -9.33 1.20 11.42
C LYS A 39 -10.63 1.41 12.21
N CYS A 40 -11.42 2.42 11.86
CA CYS A 40 -12.72 2.68 12.52
C CYS A 40 -13.66 1.48 12.38
N LEU A 41 -13.87 0.99 11.16
CA LEU A 41 -14.76 -0.15 10.92
C LEU A 41 -14.29 -1.44 11.62
N ASN A 42 -12.97 -1.68 11.70
CA ASN A 42 -12.45 -2.84 12.42
C ASN A 42 -12.80 -2.81 13.91
N ILE A 43 -12.82 -1.63 14.52
CA ILE A 43 -13.18 -1.43 15.94
C ILE A 43 -14.70 -1.48 16.12
N GLU A 44 -15.45 -0.77 15.28
CA GLU A 44 -16.91 -0.67 15.33
C GLU A 44 -17.60 -2.04 15.16
N TYR A 45 -17.03 -2.89 14.30
CA TYR A 45 -17.67 -4.14 13.89
C TYR A 45 -17.08 -5.41 14.54
N GLN A 46 -16.10 -5.27 15.46
CA GLN A 46 -15.46 -6.41 16.13
C GLN A 46 -16.47 -7.37 16.79
N ASN A 47 -17.52 -6.81 17.43
CA ASN A 47 -18.55 -7.58 18.12
C ASN A 47 -19.52 -8.30 17.16
N TYR A 48 -19.48 -7.97 15.88
CA TYR A 48 -20.28 -8.62 14.84
C TYR A 48 -19.52 -9.74 14.12
N GLY A 49 -18.29 -10.08 14.54
CA GLY A 49 -17.47 -11.08 13.86
C GLY A 49 -17.09 -10.68 12.43
N ILE A 50 -16.98 -9.37 12.19
CA ILE A 50 -16.54 -8.81 10.92
C ILE A 50 -15.18 -8.15 11.13
N SER A 51 -14.20 -8.56 10.33
CA SER A 51 -12.85 -7.99 10.37
C SER A 51 -12.55 -7.17 9.12
N PHE A 52 -11.82 -6.07 9.32
CA PHE A 52 -11.41 -5.16 8.25
C PHE A 52 -9.89 -5.12 8.15
N HIS A 53 -9.38 -5.14 6.93
CA HIS A 53 -7.96 -5.25 6.64
C HIS A 53 -7.56 -4.36 5.47
N ILE A 54 -6.26 -4.13 5.33
CA ILE A 54 -5.64 -3.37 4.26
C ILE A 54 -4.70 -4.26 3.46
N PHE A 55 -4.94 -4.33 2.16
CA PHE A 55 -3.91 -4.64 1.18
C PHE A 55 -3.06 -3.40 0.95
N HIS A 56 -1.77 -3.55 1.23
CA HIS A 56 -0.73 -2.67 0.70
C HIS A 56 -0.11 -3.41 -0.48
N PRO A 57 -0.48 -3.14 -1.74
CA PRO A 57 0.29 -3.57 -2.89
C PRO A 57 1.55 -2.69 -3.04
N PRO A 58 2.65 -3.26 -3.56
CA PRO A 58 3.85 -2.49 -3.84
C PRO A 58 3.62 -1.68 -5.12
N LEU A 59 4.61 -0.86 -5.51
CA LEU A 59 4.58 -0.25 -6.83
C LEU A 59 4.56 -1.35 -7.90
N THR A 60 3.43 -1.46 -8.60
CA THR A 60 3.13 -2.57 -9.50
C THR A 60 3.10 -2.06 -10.94
N ARG A 61 3.67 -2.84 -11.85
CA ARG A 61 3.77 -2.50 -13.28
C ARG A 61 2.41 -2.64 -13.97
N THR A 62 1.61 -1.60 -13.85
CA THR A 62 0.27 -1.50 -14.44
C THR A 62 0.20 -0.33 -15.41
N LYS A 63 -0.82 -0.30 -16.29
CA LYS A 63 -1.08 0.85 -17.17
C LYS A 63 -1.25 2.16 -16.38
N SER A 64 -1.87 2.10 -15.20
CA SER A 64 -2.04 3.27 -14.34
C SER A 64 -0.73 3.80 -13.74
N ALA A 65 0.30 2.94 -13.61
CA ALA A 65 1.60 3.31 -13.06
C ALA A 65 2.61 3.73 -14.13
N GLU A 66 2.29 3.56 -15.42
CA GLU A 66 3.16 3.90 -16.55
C GLU A 66 3.62 5.37 -16.59
N PRO A 67 2.79 6.37 -16.22
CA PRO A 67 3.23 7.77 -16.20
C PRO A 67 4.23 8.09 -15.07
N LEU A 68 4.44 7.16 -14.13
CA LEU A 68 5.29 7.44 -12.97
C LEU A 68 6.77 7.46 -13.38
N PRO A 69 7.56 8.41 -12.85
CA PRO A 69 8.98 8.55 -13.13
C PRO A 69 9.83 7.50 -12.38
N VAL A 70 9.42 6.24 -12.41
CA VAL A 70 10.09 5.13 -11.73
C VAL A 70 10.52 4.10 -12.77
N PRO A 71 11.79 3.66 -12.76
CA PRO A 71 12.25 2.59 -13.62
C PRO A 71 11.37 1.35 -13.53
N LYS A 72 11.14 0.74 -14.69
CA LYS A 72 10.35 -0.48 -14.81
C LYS A 72 10.92 -1.58 -13.92
N GLU A 73 12.23 -1.65 -13.75
CA GLU A 73 12.95 -2.63 -12.91
C GLU A 73 12.59 -2.54 -11.43
N PHE A 74 12.15 -1.37 -10.95
CA PHE A 74 11.68 -1.17 -9.58
C PHE A 74 10.18 -1.42 -9.40
N MET A 75 9.45 -1.71 -10.49
CA MET A 75 8.04 -2.07 -10.44
C MET A 75 7.86 -3.59 -10.42
N VAL A 76 7.11 -4.07 -9.43
CA VAL A 76 6.81 -5.50 -9.27
C VAL A 76 5.82 -5.94 -10.35
N ASP A 77 6.01 -7.16 -10.83
CA ASP A 77 5.10 -7.80 -11.77
C ASP A 77 3.68 -7.97 -11.17
N PRO A 78 2.60 -7.60 -11.90
CA PRO A 78 1.24 -7.66 -11.40
C PRO A 78 0.75 -9.08 -11.08
N GLU A 79 1.18 -10.10 -11.84
CA GLU A 79 0.80 -11.49 -11.57
C GLU A 79 1.42 -11.96 -10.25
N LYS A 80 2.70 -11.63 -10.02
CA LYS A 80 3.38 -11.91 -8.74
C LYS A 80 2.70 -11.23 -7.55
N VAL A 81 2.24 -9.98 -7.71
CA VAL A 81 1.52 -9.26 -6.67
C VAL A 81 0.15 -9.90 -6.42
N GLY A 82 -0.61 -10.18 -7.48
CA GLY A 82 -1.94 -10.78 -7.40
C GLY A 82 -1.92 -12.16 -6.75
N THR A 83 -1.05 -13.06 -7.23
CA THR A 83 -0.89 -14.41 -6.67
C THR A 83 -0.40 -14.37 -5.22
N GLY A 84 0.53 -13.47 -4.87
CA GLY A 84 1.00 -13.30 -3.50
C GLY A 84 -0.09 -12.78 -2.55
N LEU A 85 -0.90 -11.81 -2.98
CA LEU A 85 -2.04 -11.33 -2.19
C LEU A 85 -3.12 -12.40 -2.03
N ALA A 86 -3.41 -13.16 -3.09
CA ALA A 86 -4.37 -14.27 -3.04
C ALA A 86 -3.95 -15.33 -2.02
N LYS A 87 -2.66 -15.69 -1.98
CA LYS A 87 -2.10 -16.62 -0.98
C LYS A 87 -2.27 -16.11 0.46
N HIS A 88 -2.25 -14.79 0.67
CA HIS A 88 -2.36 -14.20 2.00
C HIS A 88 -3.75 -13.67 2.36
N ILE A 89 -4.76 -13.85 1.51
CA ILE A 89 -6.11 -13.29 1.71
C ILE A 89 -6.75 -13.78 3.02
N GLN A 90 -6.38 -14.98 3.48
CA GLN A 90 -6.88 -15.57 4.72
C GLN A 90 -6.12 -15.11 5.98
N ASN A 91 -5.06 -14.32 5.86
CA ASN A 91 -4.32 -13.79 7.01
C ASN A 91 -5.23 -12.93 7.91
N LYS A 92 -5.00 -12.98 9.22
CA LYS A 92 -5.75 -12.20 10.24
C LYS A 92 -5.08 -10.86 10.56
N SER A 93 -3.90 -10.59 10.01
CA SER A 93 -3.19 -9.31 10.16
C SER A 93 -4.01 -8.15 9.62
N PHE A 94 -4.00 -6.99 10.28
CA PHE A 94 -4.62 -5.77 9.75
C PHE A 94 -3.98 -5.33 8.43
N ILE A 95 -2.66 -5.41 8.33
CA ILE A 95 -1.91 -5.17 7.09
C ILE A 95 -1.55 -6.50 6.43
N ILE A 96 -1.94 -6.66 5.17
CA ILE A 96 -1.64 -7.81 4.33
C ILE A 96 -0.86 -7.33 3.10
N CYS A 97 0.19 -8.07 2.77
CA CYS A 97 1.17 -7.77 1.74
C CYS A 97 1.35 -9.00 0.85
N HIS A 98 1.87 -8.86 -0.37
CA HIS A 98 2.07 -10.00 -1.27
C HIS A 98 3.27 -10.88 -0.84
N SER A 99 4.15 -10.38 0.04
CA SER A 99 5.33 -11.09 0.54
C SER A 99 5.76 -10.60 1.93
N LEU A 100 6.59 -11.39 2.63
CA LEU A 100 7.14 -11.03 3.93
C LEU A 100 8.09 -9.81 3.84
N GLY A 101 8.94 -9.76 2.81
CA GLY A 101 9.85 -8.62 2.61
C GLY A 101 9.09 -7.30 2.43
N GLN A 102 8.00 -7.33 1.66
CA GLN A 102 7.14 -6.16 1.53
C GLN A 102 6.46 -5.79 2.86
N LYS A 103 6.02 -6.78 3.65
CA LYS A 103 5.45 -6.53 4.98
C LYS A 103 6.45 -5.79 5.88
N ILE A 104 7.71 -6.22 5.90
CA ILE A 104 8.77 -5.55 6.66
C ILE A 104 8.98 -4.12 6.16
N GLN A 105 9.04 -3.91 4.84
CA GLN A 105 9.16 -2.57 4.25
C GLN A 105 8.02 -1.65 4.68
N ILE A 106 6.77 -2.12 4.62
CA ILE A 106 5.61 -1.34 5.06
C ILE A 106 5.69 -1.00 6.54
N LEU A 107 6.10 -1.95 7.40
CA LEU A 107 6.29 -1.69 8.83
C LEU A 107 7.34 -0.60 9.08
N ILE A 108 8.45 -0.61 8.33
CA ILE A 108 9.45 0.47 8.39
C ILE A 108 8.84 1.81 7.97
N CYS A 109 7.97 1.84 6.96
CA CYS A 109 7.27 3.05 6.55
C CYS A 109 6.32 3.57 7.63
N TYR A 110 5.64 2.70 8.38
CA TYR A 110 4.84 3.13 9.55
C TYR A 110 5.72 3.66 10.70
N LEU A 111 6.90 3.10 10.91
CA LEU A 111 7.82 3.55 11.96
C LEU A 111 8.52 4.87 11.63
N PHE A 112 8.84 5.09 10.36
CA PHE A 112 9.62 6.24 9.90
C PHE A 112 9.03 6.94 8.68
N PRO A 113 7.75 7.38 8.72
CA PRO A 113 7.02 7.83 7.52
C PRO A 113 7.72 8.98 6.82
N LEU A 114 8.02 10.06 7.55
CA LEU A 114 8.65 11.25 6.96
C LEU A 114 10.06 10.99 6.43
N LYS A 115 10.84 10.12 7.08
CA LYS A 115 12.18 9.77 6.60
C LYS A 115 12.08 8.98 5.30
N MET A 116 11.21 7.97 5.25
CA MET A 116 10.99 7.15 4.07
C MET A 116 10.45 7.97 2.90
N GLY A 117 9.44 8.82 3.11
CA GLY A 117 8.89 9.70 2.08
C GLY A 117 9.93 10.65 1.49
N LYS A 118 10.77 11.25 2.34
CA LYS A 118 11.89 12.11 1.89
C LYS A 118 12.93 11.34 1.07
N ILE A 119 13.33 10.15 1.53
CA ILE A 119 14.32 9.31 0.82
C ILE A 119 13.78 8.91 -0.55
N MET A 120 12.57 8.36 -0.63
CA MET A 120 11.95 7.92 -1.89
C MET A 120 11.74 9.07 -2.87
N SER A 121 11.28 10.23 -2.38
CA SER A 121 11.10 11.43 -3.21
C SER A 121 12.44 11.94 -3.76
N LYS A 122 13.51 11.94 -2.94
CA LYS A 122 14.86 12.35 -3.36
C LYS A 122 15.46 11.40 -4.39
N MET A 123 15.27 10.09 -4.23
CA MET A 123 15.73 9.09 -5.20
C MET A 123 15.05 9.28 -6.55
N THR A 124 13.75 9.53 -6.55
CA THR A 124 12.96 9.76 -7.77
C THR A 124 13.40 11.04 -8.49
N ALA A 125 13.59 12.13 -7.75
CA ALA A 125 14.10 13.38 -8.29
C ALA A 125 15.49 13.20 -8.94
N ARG A 126 16.40 12.48 -8.28
CA ARG A 126 17.72 12.16 -8.83
C ARG A 126 17.63 11.36 -10.13
N TYR A 127 16.74 10.37 -10.18
CA TYR A 127 16.53 9.59 -11.39
C TYR A 127 16.02 10.45 -12.55
N MET A 128 15.06 11.36 -12.30
CA MET A 128 14.59 12.31 -13.30
C MET A 128 15.69 13.23 -13.81
N THR A 129 16.46 13.87 -12.91
CA THR A 129 17.58 14.72 -13.32
C THR A 129 18.68 13.98 -14.08
N GLY A 130 18.85 12.68 -13.84
CA GLY A 130 19.81 11.85 -14.57
C GLY A 130 19.32 11.43 -15.95
N LYS A 131 18.00 11.39 -16.16
CA LYS A 131 17.37 11.14 -17.47
C LYS A 131 17.46 12.37 -18.38
N ASP A 132 17.27 13.57 -17.84
CA ASP A 132 17.37 14.82 -18.61
C ASP A 132 18.81 15.15 -19.09
N LYS A 133 19.82 14.48 -18.53
CA LYS A 133 21.23 14.63 -18.90
C LYS A 133 21.72 13.61 -19.93
N ARG A 134 20.89 12.68 -20.38
CA ARG A 134 21.20 11.65 -21.39
C ARG A 134 20.39 11.88 -22.64
#